data_AF-A0A4S4BSL5-F1
#
_entry.id   AF-A0A4S4BSL5-F1
#
_cell.length_a   1.000
_cell.length_b   1.000
_cell.length_c   1.000
_cell.angle_alpha   90.00
_cell.angle_beta   90.00
_cell.angle_gamma   90.00
#
_symmetry.space_group_name_H-M   'P 1'
#
loop_
_entity.id
_entity.type
_entity.pdbx_description
1 polymer ?
#
loop_
_entity_poly.entity_id
_entity_poly.type
_entity_poly.pdbx_seq_one_letter_code
_entity_poly.pdbx_strand_id
1 'polypeptide(L)'
;MAQFAAVLRELKGWLSSFSIVRLLVPYSVHLMLGGLAVLFLEDIMWEAATYKNYDTIDLLFNTIPLHALAYYGFYCGIWLALVSAGIKYLPYALWGYAFLALFPFHGLVLMNFIQTVLYAAAGALLFQFVASSSSGASSKGASA
;
A
#
# COMPACT_ATOMS: atom_id res chain seq x y z
N MET A 1 -9.99 -16.61 -9.35
CA MET A 1 -10.29 -15.21 -9.74
C MET A 1 -11.76 -14.83 -9.56
N ALA A 2 -12.73 -15.62 -10.05
CA ALA A 2 -14.16 -15.27 -9.94
C ALA A 2 -14.66 -15.08 -8.50
N GLN A 3 -14.26 -15.98 -7.58
CA GLN A 3 -14.61 -15.86 -6.16
C GLN A 3 -14.01 -14.60 -5.50
N PHE A 4 -12.75 -14.28 -5.79
CA PHE A 4 -12.10 -13.07 -5.30
C PHE A 4 -12.76 -11.79 -5.84
N ALA A 5 -13.19 -11.80 -7.11
CA ALA A 5 -13.96 -10.70 -7.69
C ALA A 5 -15.33 -10.51 -7.00
N ALA A 6 -16.00 -11.61 -6.61
CA ALA A 6 -17.25 -11.54 -5.86
C ALA A 6 -17.03 -10.91 -4.48
N VAL A 7 -15.99 -11.35 -3.76
CA VAL A 7 -15.59 -10.77 -2.47
C VAL A 7 -15.25 -9.28 -2.61
N LEU A 8 -14.47 -8.89 -3.62
CA LEU A 8 -14.15 -7.48 -3.87
C LEU A 8 -15.40 -6.65 -4.16
N ARG A 9 -16.39 -7.21 -4.88
CA ARG A 9 -17.64 -6.53 -5.18
C ARG A 9 -18.47 -6.29 -3.91
N GLU A 10 -18.58 -7.30 -3.04
CA GLU A 10 -19.25 -7.16 -1.75
C GLU A 10 -18.52 -6.20 -0.82
N LEU A 11 -17.20 -6.32 -0.74
CA LEU A 11 -16.33 -5.42 0.01
C LEU A 11 -16.50 -3.97 -0.45
N LYS A 12 -16.54 -3.74 -1.77
CA LYS A 12 -16.81 -2.42 -2.36
C LYS A 12 -18.19 -1.90 -1.99
N GLY A 13 -19.21 -2.76 -2.06
CA GLY A 13 -20.57 -2.41 -1.62
C GLY A 13 -20.59 -1.96 -0.16
N TRP A 14 -19.98 -2.77 0.72
CA TRP A 14 -19.90 -2.48 2.15
C TRP A 14 -19.10 -1.21 2.46
N LEU A 15 -17.88 -1.06 1.93
CA LEU A 15 -17.05 0.12 2.15
C LEU A 15 -17.71 1.40 1.60
N SER A 16 -18.39 1.32 0.46
CA SER A 16 -19.10 2.47 -0.12
C SER A 16 -20.33 2.90 0.69
N SER A 17 -20.83 2.07 1.61
CA SER A 17 -21.94 2.46 2.49
C SER A 17 -21.56 3.66 3.38
N PHE A 18 -20.30 3.75 3.80
CA PHE A 18 -19.79 4.85 4.61
C PHE A 18 -19.53 6.09 3.76
N SER A 19 -20.07 7.24 4.17
CA SER A 19 -19.90 8.53 3.47
C SER A 19 -18.44 8.98 3.43
N ILE A 20 -17.71 8.78 4.52
CA ILE A 20 -16.29 9.14 4.62
C ILE A 20 -15.42 8.39 3.61
N VAL A 21 -15.73 7.12 3.36
CA VAL A 21 -14.99 6.29 2.40
C VAL A 21 -15.17 6.83 0.98
N ARG A 22 -16.40 7.21 0.60
CA ARG A 22 -16.67 7.82 -0.71
C ARG A 22 -15.88 9.11 -0.94
N LEU A 23 -15.70 9.91 0.12
CA LEU A 23 -14.91 11.14 0.06
C LEU A 23 -13.40 10.86 -0.06
N LEU A 24 -12.90 9.80 0.56
CA LEU A 24 -11.48 9.46 0.58
C LEU A 24 -11.02 8.59 -0.60
N VAL A 25 -11.93 7.89 -1.28
CA VAL A 25 -11.61 7.03 -2.45
C VAL A 25 -10.74 7.70 -3.52
N PRO A 26 -10.94 8.98 -3.91
CA PRO A 26 -10.09 9.65 -4.90
C PRO A 26 -8.62 9.80 -4.45
N TYR A 27 -8.40 9.85 -3.13
CA TYR A 27 -7.08 10.02 -2.53
C TYR A 27 -6.40 8.69 -2.19
N SER A 28 -7.00 7.54 -2.55
CA SER A 28 -6.50 6.20 -2.19
C SER A 28 -5.04 5.99 -2.56
N VAL A 29 -4.66 6.34 -3.80
CA VAL A 29 -3.29 6.17 -4.30
C VAL A 29 -2.32 7.11 -3.59
N HIS A 30 -2.74 8.34 -3.28
CA HIS A 30 -1.91 9.32 -2.57
C HIS A 30 -1.68 8.90 -1.12
N LEU A 31 -2.70 8.38 -0.44
CA LEU A 31 -2.57 7.87 0.93
C LEU A 31 -1.66 6.63 0.96
N MET A 32 -1.83 5.73 -0.02
CA MET A 32 -1.03 4.52 -0.13
C MET A 32 0.43 4.83 -0.50
N LEU A 33 0.69 5.40 -1.67
CA LEU A 33 2.05 5.67 -2.12
C LEU A 33 2.72 6.80 -1.34
N GLY A 34 1.96 7.81 -0.90
CA GLY A 34 2.48 8.89 -0.06
C GLY A 34 2.84 8.40 1.33
N GLY A 35 2.01 7.58 1.97
CA GLY A 35 2.34 6.95 3.25
C GLY A 35 3.60 6.08 3.12
N LEU A 36 3.69 5.27 2.06
CA LEU A 36 4.88 4.47 1.78
C LEU A 36 6.14 5.33 1.58
N ALA A 37 6.03 6.43 0.83
CA ALA A 37 7.15 7.34 0.58
C ALA A 37 7.63 8.03 1.86
N VAL A 38 6.71 8.42 2.76
CA VAL A 38 7.06 9.02 4.04
C VAL A 38 7.76 8.01 4.95
N LEU A 39 7.25 6.77 5.04
CA LEU A 39 7.92 5.70 5.79
C LEU A 39 9.32 5.43 5.24
N PHE A 40 9.47 5.39 3.91
CA PHE A 40 10.77 5.16 3.30
C PHE A 40 11.74 6.31 3.54
N LEU A 41 11.23 7.54 3.51
CA LEU A 41 12.01 8.73 3.82
C LEU A 41 12.48 8.73 5.27
N GLU A 42 11.62 8.32 6.20
CA GLU A 42 11.99 8.14 7.61
C GLU A 42 13.16 7.17 7.77
N ASP A 43 13.09 5.98 7.16
CA ASP A 43 14.16 4.99 7.24
C ASP A 43 15.47 5.53 6.65
N ILE A 44 15.40 6.24 5.51
CA ILE A 44 16.58 6.91 4.92
C ILE A 44 17.14 7.97 5.88
N MET A 45 16.27 8.77 6.50
CA MET A 45 16.70 9.83 7.41
C MET A 45 17.39 9.24 8.63
N TRP A 46 16.89 8.14 9.20
CA TRP A 46 17.55 7.43 10.30
C TRP A 46 18.90 6.84 9.89
N GLU A 47 18.99 6.22 8.72
CA GLU A 47 20.24 5.62 8.22
C GLU A 47 21.30 6.69 7.87
N ALA A 48 20.88 7.83 7.33
CA ALA A 48 21.78 8.92 6.93
C ALA A 48 22.10 9.92 8.06
N ALA A 49 21.43 9.83 9.21
CA ALA A 49 21.60 10.78 10.29
C ALA A 49 22.89 10.57 11.07
N THR A 50 23.64 11.66 11.23
CA THR A 50 24.66 11.78 12.29
C THR A 50 23.97 12.06 13.63
N TYR A 51 24.54 11.60 14.76
CA TYR A 51 24.02 11.78 16.12
C TYR A 51 23.39 13.16 16.44
N LYS A 52 23.88 14.26 15.85
CA LYS A 52 23.32 15.61 16.06
C LYS A 52 21.92 15.83 15.47
N ASN A 53 21.47 15.01 14.53
CA ASN A 53 20.21 15.19 13.83
C ASN A 53 19.07 14.30 14.38
N TYR A 54 19.36 13.46 15.39
CA TYR A 54 18.42 12.51 15.97
C TYR A 54 17.21 13.22 16.60
N ASP A 55 17.44 14.32 17.32
CA ASP A 55 16.37 15.10 17.98
C ASP A 55 15.36 15.68 16.97
N THR A 56 15.83 16.10 15.80
CA THR A 56 14.96 16.63 14.73
C THR A 56 14.09 15.54 14.12
N ILE A 57 14.66 14.34 13.93
CA ILE A 57 13.93 13.18 13.38
C ILE A 57 12.89 12.70 14.40
N ASP A 58 13.27 12.60 15.67
CA ASP A 58 12.37 12.20 16.76
C ASP A 58 11.20 13.18 16.91
N LEU A 59 11.45 14.49 16.81
CA LEU A 59 10.39 15.50 16.81
C LEU A 59 9.41 15.31 15.64
N LEU A 60 9.92 15.09 14.42
CA LEU A 60 9.08 14.93 13.23
C LEU A 60 8.24 13.65 13.28
N PHE A 61 8.85 12.51 13.62
CA PHE A 61 8.23 11.20 13.46
C PHE A 61 7.53 10.68 14.71
N ASN A 62 8.00 11.06 15.92
CA ASN A 62 7.41 10.65 17.18
C ASN A 62 6.56 11.76 17.84
N THR A 63 6.97 13.04 17.76
CA THR A 63 6.20 14.14 18.39
C THR A 63 5.07 14.69 17.51
N ILE A 64 5.26 14.77 16.19
CA ILE A 64 4.22 15.18 15.19
C ILE A 64 3.46 13.95 14.64
N PRO A 65 3.44 12.85 15.40
CA PRO A 65 3.33 11.44 14.98
C PRO A 65 3.30 11.18 13.45
N LEU A 66 4.28 11.69 12.70
CA LEU A 66 4.26 11.57 11.24
C LEU A 66 4.41 10.11 10.80
N HIS A 67 5.18 9.32 11.54
CA HIS A 67 5.30 7.87 11.33
C HIS A 67 3.93 7.19 11.40
N ALA A 68 3.19 7.43 12.48
CA ALA A 68 1.87 6.81 12.68
C ALA A 68 0.89 7.25 11.60
N LEU A 69 0.89 8.54 11.22
CA LEU A 69 0.04 9.05 10.16
C LEU A 69 0.35 8.39 8.81
N ALA A 70 1.64 8.22 8.48
CA ALA A 70 2.09 7.56 7.27
C ALA A 70 1.76 6.06 7.27
N TYR A 71 1.98 5.38 8.40
CA TYR A 71 1.68 3.98 8.60
C TYR A 71 0.18 3.71 8.43
N TYR A 72 -0.69 4.35 9.21
CA TYR A 72 -2.13 4.17 9.09
C TYR A 72 -2.67 4.70 7.76
N GLY A 73 -2.07 5.76 7.22
CA GLY A 73 -2.37 6.29 5.89
C GLY A 73 -2.10 5.26 4.79
N PHE A 74 -0.97 4.55 4.86
CA PHE A 74 -0.63 3.48 3.92
C PHE A 74 -1.68 2.36 3.93
N TYR A 75 -2.01 1.83 5.11
CA TYR A 75 -3.01 0.75 5.23
C TYR A 75 -4.42 1.21 4.85
N CYS A 76 -4.82 2.42 5.26
CA CYS A 76 -6.08 3.00 4.81
C CYS A 76 -6.10 3.15 3.28
N GLY A 77 -4.99 3.61 2.71
CA GLY A 77 -4.76 3.70 1.27
C GLY A 77 -4.92 2.35 0.56
N ILE A 78 -4.40 1.25 1.11
CA ILE A 78 -4.60 -0.12 0.58
C ILE A 78 -6.09 -0.46 0.54
N TRP A 79 -6.81 -0.29 1.65
CA TRP A 79 -8.24 -0.60 1.73
C TRP A 79 -9.06 0.23 0.74
N LEU A 80 -8.77 1.52 0.63
CA LEU A 80 -9.41 2.41 -0.32
C LEU A 80 -9.03 2.05 -1.77
N ALA A 81 -7.78 1.65 -2.01
CA ALA A 81 -7.29 1.29 -3.33
C ALA A 81 -7.94 0.00 -3.86
N LEU A 82 -8.26 -0.97 -2.99
CA LEU A 82 -9.03 -2.18 -3.34
C LEU A 82 -10.42 -1.87 -3.91
N VAL A 83 -11.07 -0.79 -3.46
CA VAL A 83 -12.42 -0.40 -3.90
C VAL A 83 -12.43 0.68 -4.98
N SER A 84 -11.29 1.33 -5.21
CA SER A 84 -11.09 2.38 -6.20
C SER A 84 -10.66 1.84 -7.57
N ALA A 85 -10.68 2.71 -8.59
CA ALA A 85 -10.06 2.41 -9.89
C ALA A 85 -8.52 2.30 -9.82
N GLY A 86 -7.92 2.72 -8.70
CA GLY A 86 -6.48 2.67 -8.43
C GLY A 86 -5.94 1.30 -8.03
N ILE A 87 -6.76 0.23 -8.06
CA ILE A 87 -6.33 -1.14 -7.70
C ILE A 87 -5.10 -1.61 -8.48
N LYS A 88 -4.88 -1.10 -9.70
CA LYS A 88 -3.69 -1.37 -10.51
C LYS A 88 -2.37 -0.94 -9.86
N TYR A 89 -2.40 0.05 -8.96
CA TYR A 89 -1.21 0.54 -8.25
C TYR A 89 -0.92 -0.24 -6.96
N LEU A 90 -1.90 -1.02 -6.48
CA LEU A 90 -1.83 -1.72 -5.21
C LEU A 90 -0.72 -2.80 -5.18
N PRO A 91 -0.48 -3.60 -6.23
CA PRO A 91 0.66 -4.52 -6.28
C PRO A 91 2.00 -3.82 -6.06
N TYR A 92 2.20 -2.66 -6.69
CA TYR A 92 3.44 -1.89 -6.59
C TYR A 92 3.66 -1.33 -5.18
N ALA A 93 2.59 -0.87 -4.53
CA ALA A 93 2.66 -0.43 -3.14
C ALA A 93 3.01 -1.58 -2.17
N LEU A 94 2.43 -2.76 -2.36
CA LEU A 94 2.75 -3.94 -1.54
C LEU A 94 4.20 -4.39 -1.74
N TRP A 95 4.70 -4.37 -2.98
CA TRP A 95 6.11 -4.64 -3.26
C TRP A 95 7.04 -3.59 -2.68
N GLY A 96 6.67 -2.32 -2.76
CA GLY A 96 7.43 -1.25 -2.13
C GLY A 96 7.49 -1.41 -0.61
N TYR A 97 6.39 -1.80 0.03
CA TYR A 97 6.39 -2.09 1.48
C TYR A 97 7.18 -3.36 1.83
N ALA A 98 7.14 -4.39 0.97
CA ALA A 98 7.95 -5.59 1.14
C ALA A 98 9.45 -5.27 1.05
N PHE A 99 9.84 -4.35 0.16
CA PHE A 99 11.20 -3.82 0.07
C PHE A 99 11.57 -3.02 1.32
N LEU A 100 10.68 -2.11 1.76
CA LEU A 100 10.88 -1.30 2.96
C LEU A 100 11.07 -2.18 4.21
N ALA A 101 10.31 -3.26 4.35
CA ALA A 101 10.46 -4.20 5.46
C ALA A 101 11.83 -4.93 5.49
N LEU A 102 12.54 -4.98 4.37
CA LEU A 102 13.91 -5.52 4.32
C LEU A 102 14.96 -4.43 4.49
N PHE A 103 14.67 -3.19 4.09
CA PHE A 103 15.59 -2.05 4.24
C PHE A 103 15.82 -1.77 5.75
N PRO A 104 17.03 -1.39 6.19
CA PRO A 104 18.28 -1.16 5.44
C PRO A 104 19.12 -2.43 5.16
N PHE A 105 18.53 -3.63 5.20
CA PHE A 105 19.18 -4.94 5.03
C PHE A 105 20.12 -5.34 6.17
N HIS A 106 20.04 -4.64 7.30
CA HIS A 106 20.78 -4.92 8.52
C HIS A 106 19.80 -5.30 9.64
N GLY A 107 20.16 -6.23 10.52
CA GLY A 107 19.25 -6.68 11.61
C GLY A 107 18.06 -7.50 11.12
N LEU A 108 18.22 -8.28 10.05
CA LEU A 108 17.16 -9.10 9.47
C LEU A 108 16.72 -10.20 10.44
N VAL A 109 15.52 -10.03 10.99
CA VAL A 109 14.86 -11.05 11.83
C VAL A 109 13.92 -11.89 10.96
N LEU A 110 13.67 -13.14 11.36
CA LEU A 110 12.72 -14.04 10.68
C LEU A 110 11.36 -13.37 10.39
N MET A 111 10.89 -12.51 11.30
CA MET A 111 9.64 -11.77 11.14
C MET A 111 9.65 -10.88 9.89
N ASN A 112 10.76 -10.19 9.61
CA ASN A 112 10.91 -9.31 8.44
C ASN A 112 10.81 -10.12 7.15
N PHE A 113 11.45 -11.30 7.11
CA PHE A 113 11.35 -12.20 5.95
C PHE A 113 9.93 -12.71 5.72
N ILE A 114 9.24 -13.14 6.79
CA ILE A 114 7.85 -13.60 6.70
C ILE A 114 6.97 -12.47 6.17
N GLN A 115 7.12 -11.27 6.74
CA GLN A 115 6.38 -10.09 6.34
C GLN A 115 6.62 -9.75 4.85
N THR A 116 7.88 -9.69 4.42
CA THR A 116 8.24 -9.43 3.02
C THR A 116 7.65 -10.49 2.09
N VAL A 117 7.76 -11.78 2.41
CA VAL A 117 7.20 -12.84 1.58
C VAL A 117 5.69 -12.72 1.46
N LEU A 118 4.98 -12.43 2.57
CA LEU A 118 3.54 -12.22 2.57
C LEU A 118 3.14 -11.06 1.65
N TYR A 119 3.78 -9.89 1.79
CA TYR A 119 3.46 -8.72 0.98
C TYR A 119 3.87 -8.88 -0.49
N ALA A 120 5.00 -9.53 -0.76
CA ALA A 120 5.45 -9.83 -2.12
C ALA A 120 4.49 -10.80 -2.83
N ALA A 121 4.09 -11.88 -2.15
CA ALA A 121 3.14 -12.86 -2.66
C ALA A 121 1.76 -12.25 -2.86
N ALA A 122 1.26 -11.46 -1.90
CA ALA A 122 0.00 -10.74 -2.02
C ALA A 122 0.01 -9.79 -3.23
N GLY A 123 1.10 -9.03 -3.41
CA GLY A 123 1.30 -8.17 -4.57
C GLY A 123 1.27 -8.95 -5.89
N ALA A 124 1.94 -10.11 -5.95
CA ALA A 124 1.94 -10.96 -7.15
C ALA A 124 0.54 -11.52 -7.48
N LEU A 125 -0.20 -12.00 -6.49
CA LEU A 125 -1.57 -12.51 -6.68
C LEU A 125 -2.51 -11.40 -7.16
N LEU A 126 -2.41 -10.21 -6.57
CA LEU A 126 -3.20 -9.05 -6.98
C LEU A 126 -2.82 -8.55 -8.37
N PHE A 127 -1.53 -8.58 -8.72
CA PHE A 127 -1.07 -8.24 -10.07
C PHE A 127 -1.67 -9.16 -11.13
N GLN A 128 -1.64 -10.49 -10.88
CA GLN A 128 -2.27 -11.46 -11.77
C GLN A 128 -3.78 -11.24 -11.89
N PHE A 129 -4.45 -10.94 -10.76
CA PHE A 129 -5.87 -10.62 -10.76
C PHE A 129 -6.18 -9.39 -11.62
N VAL A 130 -5.47 -8.27 -11.39
CA VAL A 130 -5.63 -7.03 -12.16
C VAL A 130 -5.38 -7.28 -13.64
N ALA A 131 -4.30 -7.97 -14.00
CA ALA A 131 -3.97 -8.30 -15.39
C ALA A 131 -5.07 -9.13 -16.07
N SER A 132 -5.60 -10.15 -15.37
CA SER A 132 -6.69 -11.00 -15.87
C SER A 132 -8.02 -10.25 -16.03
N SER A 133 -8.27 -9.24 -15.20
CA SER A 133 -9.46 -8.40 -15.29
C SER A 133 -9.39 -7.39 -16.45
N SER A 134 -8.19 -6.90 -16.76
CA SER A 134 -7.97 -5.99 -17.90
C SER A 134 -8.02 -6.69 -19.26
N SER A 135 -7.55 -7.93 -19.35
CA SER A 135 -7.55 -8.68 -20.62
C SER A 135 -8.96 -9.11 -21.05
N GLY A 136 -9.86 -9.38 -20.10
CA GLY A 136 -11.27 -9.69 -20.38
C GLY A 136 -12.10 -8.52 -20.93
N ALA A 137 -11.64 -7.27 -20.77
CA ALA A 137 -12.29 -6.11 -21.37
C ALA A 137 -11.95 -5.96 -22.87
N SER A 138 -10.77 -6.41 -23.29
CA SER A 138 -10.32 -6.33 -24.68
C SER A 138 -11.04 -7.31 -25.62
N SER A 139 -11.58 -8.42 -25.11
CA SER A 139 -12.27 -9.43 -25.96
C SER A 139 -13.73 -9.10 -26.24
N LYS A 140 -14.37 -8.22 -25.45
CA LYS A 140 -15.77 -7.77 -25.68
C LYS A 140 -15.89 -6.57 -26.63
N GLY A 141 -14.78 -5.93 -27.00
CA GLY A 141 -14.75 -4.80 -27.94
C GLY A 141 -14.44 -5.18 -29.40
N ALA A 142 -14.13 -6.45 -29.68
CA ALA A 142 -13.76 -6.93 -31.03
C ALA A 142 -14.93 -7.55 -31.81
N SER A 143 -16.15 -7.43 -31.28
CA SER A 143 -17.40 -7.86 -31.91
C SER A 143 -18.41 -6.71 -31.90
N ALA A 144 -18.15 -5.67 -32.69
CA ALA A 144 -19.12 -4.64 -33.05
C ALA A 144 -18.84 -4.22 -34.50
#